data_AF-A0A1C4VE84-F1
#
_entry.id   AF-A0A1C4VE84-F1
#
_cell.length_a   1.000
_cell.length_b   1.000
_cell.length_c   1.000
_cell.angle_alpha   90.00
_cell.angle_beta   90.00
_cell.angle_gamma   90.00
#
_symmetry.space_group_name_H-M   'P 1'
#
loop_
_entity.id
_entity.type
_entity.pdbx_description
1 polymer ?
#
loop_
_entity_poly.entity_id
_entity_poly.type
_entity_poly.pdbx_seq_one_letter_code
_entity_poly.pdbx_strand_id
1 'polypeptide(L)'
;MGSFVDSFIVNELTRNFDAYARSSYFHKDRGGKITAGPLWDLDLTYGIGGGDNLETTGWQYAQPRWPKPNNWINRLVTDPGFMALVRARWAALRQGPLSAAGLDARLAALTAPLANAADRNFQRWPNLTTEKIGPIVTPTADTWPGQLGYLRDWLTRRMAWLDSAV
;
A
#
# COMPACT_ATOMS: atom_id res chain seq x y z
N MET A 1 -0.77 19.57 6.11
CA MET A 1 -1.92 18.65 6.25
C MET A 1 -2.05 17.76 5.02
N GLY A 2 -2.17 18.31 3.80
CA GLY A 2 -2.33 17.52 2.57
C GLY A 2 -1.32 16.38 2.39
N SER A 3 -0.03 16.64 2.58
CA SER A 3 1.01 15.60 2.49
C SER A 3 0.83 14.45 3.48
N PHE A 4 0.35 14.74 4.70
CA PHE A 4 0.07 13.71 5.71
C PHE A 4 -1.18 12.92 5.35
N VAL A 5 -2.18 13.55 4.74
CA VAL A 5 -3.38 12.88 4.22
C VAL A 5 -3.01 11.93 3.07
N ASP A 6 -2.21 12.41 2.10
CA ASP A 6 -1.76 11.57 0.99
C ASP A 6 -0.87 10.41 1.48
N SER A 7 0.06 10.67 2.39
CA SER A 7 0.90 9.63 3.00
C SER A 7 0.08 8.60 3.79
N PHE A 8 -0.92 9.05 4.55
CA PHE A 8 -1.85 8.16 5.25
C PHE A 8 -2.61 7.26 4.27
N ILE A 9 -3.24 7.86 3.25
CA ILE A 9 -4.03 7.12 2.27
C ILE A 9 -3.16 6.07 1.57
N VAL A 10 -1.94 6.41 1.16
CA VAL A 10 -1.07 5.44 0.51
C VAL A 10 -0.70 4.30 1.46
N ASN A 11 -0.21 4.60 2.67
CA ASN A 11 0.18 3.55 3.62
C ASN A 11 -0.98 2.64 4.02
N GLU A 12 -2.18 3.20 4.18
CA GLU A 12 -3.39 2.40 4.44
C GLU A 12 -3.85 1.61 3.22
N LEU A 13 -3.81 2.19 2.02
CA LEU A 13 -4.16 1.51 0.77
C LEU A 13 -3.26 0.31 0.52
N THR A 14 -1.96 0.46 0.75
CA THR A 14 -0.99 -0.60 0.45
C THR A 14 -0.84 -1.60 1.58
N ARG A 15 -1.43 -1.35 2.76
CA ARG A 15 -1.13 -2.06 4.02
C ARG A 15 0.39 -2.19 4.21
N ASN A 16 1.12 -1.08 4.12
CA ASN A 16 2.59 -1.13 4.22
C ASN A 16 3.01 -1.69 5.58
N PHE A 17 3.78 -2.78 5.55
CA PHE A 17 4.20 -3.51 6.74
C PHE A 17 4.90 -2.62 7.78
N ASP A 18 5.66 -1.62 7.32
CA ASP A 18 6.53 -0.77 8.12
C ASP A 18 5.92 0.62 8.42
N ALA A 19 4.73 0.91 7.90
CA ALA A 19 4.09 2.21 8.05
C ALA A 19 4.01 2.69 9.50
N TYR A 20 4.24 3.99 9.69
CA TYR A 20 4.16 4.71 10.97
C TYR A 20 5.18 4.32 12.03
N ALA A 21 5.94 3.25 11.83
CA ALA A 21 7.06 2.85 12.67
C ALA A 21 8.40 3.16 12.00
N ARG A 22 8.48 2.89 10.68
CA ARG A 22 9.67 2.99 9.84
C ARG A 22 9.28 3.56 8.47
N SER A 23 10.25 3.62 7.56
CA SER A 23 10.08 3.96 6.14
C SER A 23 9.25 5.23 5.89
N SER A 24 9.40 6.18 6.81
CA SER A 24 8.71 7.47 6.82
C SER A 24 9.76 8.57 6.72
N TYR A 25 9.64 9.41 5.69
CA TYR A 25 10.48 10.59 5.52
C TYR A 25 9.65 11.86 5.74
N PHE A 26 10.25 12.82 6.43
CA PHE A 26 9.66 14.13 6.69
C PHE A 26 10.66 15.22 6.37
N HIS A 27 10.22 16.27 5.67
CA HIS A 27 11.04 17.45 5.41
C HIS A 27 10.28 18.74 5.69
N LYS A 28 11.01 19.83 5.81
CA LYS A 28 10.45 21.17 5.93
C LYS A 28 11.43 22.23 5.45
N ASP A 29 10.90 23.28 4.87
CA ASP A 29 11.64 24.53 4.73
C ASP A 29 11.72 25.24 6.08
N ARG A 30 12.70 26.14 6.21
CA ARG A 30 12.86 26.96 7.41
C ARG A 30 11.61 27.82 7.61
N GLY A 31 11.02 27.76 8.81
CA GLY A 31 9.77 28.47 9.13
C GLY A 31 8.49 27.81 8.58
N GLY A 32 8.62 26.79 7.73
CA GLY A 32 7.49 26.07 7.14
C GLY A 32 6.91 24.97 8.05
N LYS A 33 5.79 24.40 7.58
CA LYS A 33 5.19 23.20 8.16
C LYS A 33 5.96 21.96 7.73
N ILE A 34 5.89 20.90 8.55
CA ILE A 34 6.42 19.60 8.17
C ILE A 34 5.59 19.03 7.01
N THR A 35 6.29 18.47 6.04
CA THR A 35 5.75 17.74 4.89
C THR A 35 6.09 16.26 5.05
N ALA A 36 5.12 15.39 4.76
CA ALA A 36 5.28 13.94 4.80
C ALA A 36 5.54 13.41 3.39
N GLY A 37 6.56 12.57 3.27
CA GLY A 37 7.08 12.09 1.99
C GLY A 37 8.45 12.69 1.67
N PRO A 38 9.13 12.22 0.61
CA PRO A 38 8.62 11.25 -0.36
C PRO A 38 8.37 9.86 0.24
N LEU A 39 7.51 9.10 -0.42
CA LEU A 39 7.22 7.72 -0.06
C LEU A 39 8.49 6.86 -0.20
N TRP A 40 8.65 5.89 0.68
CA TRP A 40 9.82 5.00 0.71
C TRP A 40 9.38 3.60 1.16
N ASP A 41 10.06 2.56 0.64
CA ASP A 41 9.91 1.16 1.05
C ASP A 41 8.46 0.63 1.00
N LEU A 42 7.99 0.28 -0.20
CA LEU A 42 6.65 -0.30 -0.42
C LEU A 42 6.73 -1.72 -1.01
N ASP A 43 7.83 -2.43 -0.80
CA ASP A 43 8.01 -3.83 -1.23
C ASP A 43 7.21 -4.82 -0.37
N LEU A 44 7.04 -4.55 0.94
CA LEU A 44 6.21 -5.33 1.87
C LEU A 44 4.77 -4.80 1.95
N THR A 45 4.08 -4.82 0.82
CA THR A 45 2.72 -4.32 0.63
C THR A 45 1.84 -5.30 -0.13
N TYR A 46 0.54 -4.99 -0.27
CA TYR A 46 -0.38 -5.69 -1.17
C TYR A 46 -0.50 -7.21 -0.92
N GLY A 47 -0.47 -7.63 0.34
CA GLY A 47 -0.55 -9.05 0.67
C GLY A 47 0.79 -9.79 0.68
N ILE A 48 1.92 -9.06 0.63
CA ILE A 48 3.28 -9.60 0.72
C ILE A 48 3.92 -9.14 2.03
N GLY A 49 4.47 -10.04 2.84
CA GLY A 49 5.06 -9.70 4.14
C GLY A 49 4.70 -10.69 5.24
N GLY A 50 3.96 -10.27 6.26
CA GLY A 50 3.51 -11.14 7.34
C GLY A 50 2.50 -10.51 8.30
N GLY A 51 1.72 -11.36 8.97
CA GLY A 51 0.67 -10.93 9.89
C GLY A 51 -0.40 -10.10 9.19
N ASP A 52 -0.89 -9.05 9.85
CA ASP A 52 -2.03 -8.25 9.40
C ASP A 52 -1.86 -7.60 8.02
N ASN A 53 -0.64 -7.39 7.53
CA ASN A 53 -0.45 -6.77 6.21
C ASN A 53 -0.86 -7.69 5.04
N LEU A 54 -1.04 -8.98 5.33
CA LEU A 54 -1.61 -9.96 4.40
C LEU A 54 -3.12 -9.73 4.19
N GLU A 55 -3.77 -9.11 5.16
CA GLU A 55 -5.21 -8.88 5.18
C GLU A 55 -5.62 -7.65 4.39
N THR A 56 -6.72 -7.78 3.65
CA THR A 56 -7.35 -6.67 2.90
C THR A 56 -8.20 -5.75 3.78
N THR A 57 -8.48 -6.16 5.01
CA THR A 57 -9.27 -5.39 5.99
C THR A 57 -8.42 -4.94 7.17
N GLY A 58 -8.94 -4.00 7.95
CA GLY A 58 -8.26 -3.45 9.13
C GLY A 58 -7.34 -2.28 8.81
N TRP A 59 -7.10 -1.45 9.81
CA TRP A 59 -6.24 -0.27 9.71
C TRP A 59 -4.78 -0.62 10.03
N GLN A 60 -3.84 -0.12 9.22
CA GLN A 60 -2.42 -0.32 9.43
C GLN A 60 -1.93 0.42 10.67
N TYR A 61 -2.44 1.62 10.95
CA TYR A 61 -2.11 2.35 12.18
C TYR A 61 -2.57 1.63 13.47
N ALA A 62 -3.52 0.70 13.36
CA ALA A 62 -4.11 -0.02 14.49
C ALA A 62 -3.55 -1.43 14.68
N GLN A 63 -2.54 -1.83 13.89
CA GLN A 63 -2.00 -3.18 14.00
C GLN A 63 -1.38 -3.45 15.39
N PRO A 64 -1.54 -4.65 15.97
CA PRO A 64 -0.95 -5.00 17.26
C PRO A 64 0.48 -5.54 17.14
N ARG A 65 0.88 -5.96 15.93
CA ARG A 65 2.18 -6.60 15.68
C ARG A 65 3.35 -5.61 15.70
N TRP A 66 4.56 -6.16 15.80
CA TRP A 66 5.79 -5.40 15.60
C TRP A 66 6.13 -5.28 14.09
N PRO A 67 6.74 -4.15 13.65
CA PRO A 67 6.92 -2.94 14.43
C PRO A 67 5.60 -2.20 14.72
N LYS A 68 5.45 -1.67 15.95
CA LYS A 68 4.23 -0.97 16.33
C LYS A 68 4.21 0.45 15.75
N PRO A 69 3.07 0.93 15.23
CA PRO A 69 2.89 2.32 14.84
C PRO A 69 3.26 3.29 15.97
N ASN A 70 4.01 4.34 15.65
CA ASN A 70 4.36 5.37 16.63
C ASN A 70 3.15 6.23 16.99
N ASN A 71 3.13 6.81 18.20
CA ASN A 71 1.96 7.53 18.73
C ASN A 71 1.49 8.73 17.89
N TRP A 72 2.34 9.31 17.04
CA TRP A 72 1.99 10.49 16.24
C TRP A 72 0.83 10.19 15.27
N ILE A 73 0.75 8.99 14.69
CA ILE A 73 -0.34 8.66 13.76
C ILE A 73 -1.66 8.53 14.51
N ASN A 74 -1.64 7.91 15.69
CA ASN A 74 -2.80 7.77 16.56
C ASN A 74 -3.38 9.13 16.96
N ARG A 75 -2.52 10.15 17.13
CA ARG A 75 -2.97 11.51 17.41
C ARG A 75 -3.63 12.19 16.21
N LEU A 76 -3.21 11.87 14.98
CA LEU A 76 -3.80 12.42 13.76
C LEU A 76 -5.15 11.76 13.45
N VAL A 77 -5.25 10.44 13.50
CA VAL A 77 -6.50 9.72 13.16
C VAL A 77 -7.62 9.95 14.18
N THR A 78 -7.28 10.40 15.39
CA THR A 78 -8.26 10.84 16.42
C THR A 78 -8.73 12.29 16.22
N ASP A 79 -8.08 13.06 15.34
CA ASP A 79 -8.54 14.41 15.00
C ASP A 79 -9.64 14.36 13.92
N PRO A 80 -10.86 14.83 14.21
CA PRO A 80 -11.96 14.76 13.25
C PRO A 80 -11.73 15.60 12.00
N GLY A 81 -10.95 16.68 12.10
CA GLY A 81 -10.59 17.53 10.95
C GLY A 81 -9.65 16.81 10.00
N PHE A 82 -8.64 16.11 10.52
CA PHE A 82 -7.76 15.25 9.73
C PHE A 82 -8.55 14.16 9.01
N MET A 83 -9.42 13.43 9.72
CA MET A 83 -10.20 12.35 9.09
C MET A 83 -11.24 12.87 8.09
N ALA A 84 -11.79 14.07 8.27
CA ALA A 84 -12.63 14.71 7.25
C ALA A 84 -11.84 14.99 5.95
N LEU A 85 -10.59 15.43 6.06
CA LEU A 85 -9.71 15.62 4.91
C LEU A 85 -9.34 14.30 4.23
N VAL A 86 -9.10 13.24 5.02
CA VAL A 86 -8.87 11.88 4.49
C VAL A 86 -10.07 11.40 3.69
N ARG A 87 -11.29 11.52 4.22
CA ARG A 87 -12.53 11.18 3.52
C ARG A 87 -12.68 11.92 2.21
N ALA A 88 -12.54 13.25 2.24
CA ALA A 88 -12.67 14.06 1.03
C ALA A 88 -11.62 13.69 -0.01
N ARG A 89 -10.37 13.46 0.41
CA ARG A 89 -9.29 13.07 -0.49
C ARG A 89 -9.47 11.67 -1.06
N TRP A 90 -9.90 10.71 -0.25
CA TRP A 90 -10.22 9.35 -0.70
C TRP A 90 -11.33 9.36 -1.75
N ALA A 91 -12.44 10.04 -1.47
CA ALA A 91 -13.56 10.17 -2.41
C ALA A 91 -13.12 10.77 -3.76
N ALA A 92 -12.28 11.81 -3.73
CA ALA A 92 -11.73 12.40 -4.95
C ALA A 92 -10.83 11.42 -5.73
N LEU A 93 -9.98 10.65 -5.05
CA LEU A 93 -9.11 9.66 -5.69
C LEU A 93 -9.91 8.50 -6.30
N ARG A 94 -11.02 8.09 -5.66
CA ARG A 94 -11.92 7.04 -6.16
C ARG A 94 -12.68 7.44 -7.43
N GLN A 95 -12.83 8.73 -7.70
CA GLN A 95 -13.36 9.25 -8.98
C GLN A 95 -12.30 9.35 -10.08
N GLY A 96 -11.03 9.02 -9.80
CA GLY A 96 -9.93 9.16 -10.75
C GLY A 96 -8.96 8.00 -10.69
N PRO A 97 -7.70 8.23 -10.25
CA PRO A 97 -6.62 7.25 -10.37
C PRO A 97 -6.86 5.97 -9.56
N LEU A 98 -7.66 6.03 -8.49
CA LEU A 98 -8.01 4.86 -7.70
C LEU A 98 -9.37 4.28 -8.07
N SER A 99 -10.06 4.75 -9.12
CA SER A 99 -11.25 4.06 -9.65
C SER A 99 -10.89 2.65 -10.15
N ALA A 100 -11.88 1.77 -10.37
CA ALA A 100 -11.61 0.44 -10.94
C ALA A 100 -10.87 0.53 -12.28
N ALA A 101 -11.34 1.40 -13.19
CA ALA A 101 -10.69 1.65 -14.47
C ALA A 101 -9.31 2.31 -14.31
N GLY A 102 -9.14 3.22 -13.34
CA GLY A 102 -7.86 3.86 -13.04
C GLY A 102 -6.82 2.86 -12.53
N LEU A 103 -7.21 1.95 -11.63
CA LEU A 103 -6.38 0.86 -11.16
C LEU A 103 -5.94 -0.04 -12.32
N ASP A 104 -6.89 -0.48 -13.14
CA ASP A 104 -6.62 -1.38 -14.27
C ASP A 104 -5.67 -0.74 -15.29
N ALA A 105 -5.92 0.53 -15.63
CA ALA A 105 -5.07 1.29 -16.53
C ALA A 105 -3.66 1.45 -15.96
N ARG A 106 -3.53 1.70 -14.65
CA ARG A 106 -2.22 1.83 -13.99
C ARG A 106 -1.45 0.51 -13.97
N LEU A 107 -2.11 -0.59 -13.63
CA LEU A 107 -1.51 -1.93 -13.66
C LEU A 107 -1.06 -2.29 -15.07
N ALA A 108 -1.90 -2.07 -16.08
CA ALA A 108 -1.55 -2.32 -17.48
C ALA A 108 -0.33 -1.48 -17.92
N ALA A 109 -0.32 -0.18 -17.63
CA ALA A 109 0.77 0.71 -18.01
C ALA A 109 2.11 0.32 -17.34
N LEU A 110 2.09 -0.09 -16.07
CA LEU A 110 3.31 -0.48 -15.35
C LEU A 110 3.84 -1.86 -15.77
N THR A 111 2.96 -2.78 -16.19
CA THR A 111 3.32 -4.18 -16.44
C THR A 111 3.57 -4.49 -17.91
N ALA A 112 2.97 -3.74 -18.84
CA ALA A 112 3.19 -3.89 -20.27
C ALA A 112 4.67 -3.97 -20.70
N PRO A 113 5.59 -3.12 -20.20
CA PRO A 113 6.99 -3.20 -20.61
C PRO A 113 7.76 -4.36 -19.95
N LEU A 114 7.17 -5.06 -18.98
CA LEU A 114 7.87 -6.04 -18.13
C LEU A 114 7.70 -7.48 -18.58
N ALA A 115 6.75 -7.81 -19.47
CA ALA A 115 6.43 -9.19 -19.83
C ALA A 115 7.66 -10.03 -20.23
N ASN A 116 8.44 -9.56 -21.21
CA ASN A 116 9.66 -10.25 -21.66
C ASN A 116 10.73 -10.36 -20.56
N ALA A 117 10.82 -9.36 -19.67
CA ALA A 117 11.78 -9.38 -18.58
C ALA A 117 11.36 -10.36 -17.47
N ALA A 118 10.07 -10.41 -17.15
CA ALA A 118 9.48 -11.34 -16.21
C ALA A 118 9.66 -12.80 -16.68
N ASP A 119 9.41 -13.09 -17.96
CA ASP A 119 9.61 -14.43 -18.52
C ASP A 119 11.06 -14.90 -18.36
N ARG A 120 12.03 -14.07 -18.75
CA ARG A 120 13.47 -14.39 -18.57
C ARG A 120 13.85 -14.53 -17.10
N ASN A 121 13.30 -13.68 -16.24
CA ASN A 121 13.53 -13.71 -14.79
C ASN A 121 13.09 -15.06 -14.22
N PHE A 122 11.86 -15.50 -14.49
CA PHE A 122 11.32 -16.72 -13.89
C PHE A 122 11.80 -18.01 -14.58
N GLN A 123 12.31 -17.92 -15.81
CA GLN A 123 13.12 -19.00 -16.39
C GLN A 123 14.45 -19.19 -15.65
N ARG A 124 15.10 -18.09 -15.25
CA ARG A 124 16.37 -18.14 -14.50
C ARG A 124 16.16 -18.50 -13.03
N TRP A 125 15.11 -17.98 -12.42
CA TRP A 125 14.77 -18.15 -11.01
C TRP A 125 13.31 -18.65 -10.88
N PRO A 126 13.08 -19.97 -10.90
CA PRO A 126 11.73 -20.55 -10.88
C PRO A 126 11.14 -20.54 -9.46
N ASN A 127 10.82 -19.35 -8.94
CA ASN A 127 10.41 -19.14 -7.54
C ASN A 127 8.99 -18.59 -7.38
N LEU A 128 8.20 -18.47 -8.45
CA LEU A 128 6.83 -17.92 -8.42
C LEU A 128 5.87 -18.63 -7.45
N THR A 129 6.09 -19.92 -7.21
CA THR A 129 5.29 -20.75 -6.30
C THR A 129 5.88 -20.84 -4.89
N THR A 130 6.99 -20.15 -4.62
CA THR A 130 7.60 -20.13 -3.28
C THR A 130 6.69 -19.31 -2.36
N GLU A 131 6.12 -19.95 -1.34
CA GLU A 131 5.22 -19.28 -0.38
C GLU A 131 5.98 -18.40 0.62
N LYS A 132 7.27 -18.70 0.88
CA LYS A 132 8.09 -17.98 1.85
C LYS A 132 9.52 -17.72 1.40
N ILE A 133 9.96 -16.47 1.54
CA ILE A 133 11.36 -16.05 1.39
C ILE A 133 11.84 -15.50 2.73
N GLY A 134 12.54 -16.33 3.50
CA GLY A 134 12.84 -16.01 4.90
C GLY A 134 11.54 -15.81 5.71
N PRO A 135 11.34 -14.68 6.40
CA PRO A 135 10.11 -14.41 7.14
C PRO A 135 8.96 -13.87 6.26
N ILE A 136 9.22 -13.59 4.98
CA ILE A 136 8.28 -12.92 4.08
C ILE A 136 7.39 -13.97 3.41
N VAL A 137 6.08 -13.84 3.59
CA VAL A 137 5.03 -14.59 2.88
C VAL A 137 4.76 -13.92 1.53
N THR A 138 4.65 -14.75 0.49
CA THR A 138 4.45 -14.32 -0.90
C THR A 138 3.28 -15.06 -1.56
N PRO A 139 2.58 -14.45 -2.52
CA PRO A 139 1.59 -15.12 -3.35
C PRO A 139 2.22 -16.24 -4.19
N THR A 140 1.47 -17.31 -4.42
CA THR A 140 1.97 -18.56 -5.02
C THR A 140 1.43 -18.84 -6.42
N ALA A 141 0.88 -17.83 -7.11
CA ALA A 141 0.48 -17.98 -8.51
C ALA A 141 1.71 -18.36 -9.35
N ASP A 142 1.57 -19.41 -10.16
CA ASP A 142 2.68 -20.08 -10.86
C ASP A 142 3.15 -19.35 -12.13
N THR A 143 2.47 -18.27 -12.51
CA THR A 143 2.79 -17.46 -13.69
C THR A 143 2.83 -15.98 -13.36
N TRP A 144 3.63 -15.21 -14.10
CA TRP A 144 3.66 -13.75 -13.96
C TRP A 144 2.27 -13.09 -14.13
N PRO A 145 1.46 -13.43 -15.15
CA PRO A 145 0.08 -12.96 -15.23
C PRO A 145 -0.77 -13.34 -14.01
N GLY A 146 -0.59 -14.54 -13.44
CA GLY A 146 -1.26 -14.96 -12.22
C GLY A 146 -0.90 -14.08 -11.01
N GLN A 147 0.37 -13.68 -10.89
CA GLN A 147 0.82 -12.74 -9.85
C GLN A 147 0.18 -11.35 -10.02
N LEU A 148 0.04 -10.88 -11.26
CA LEU A 148 -0.69 -9.64 -11.55
C LEU A 148 -2.18 -9.73 -11.19
N GLY A 149 -2.80 -10.90 -11.44
CA GLY A 149 -4.17 -11.20 -11.01
C GLY A 149 -4.31 -11.11 -9.50
N TYR A 150 -3.40 -11.74 -8.74
CA TYR A 150 -3.38 -11.66 -7.28
C TYR A 150 -3.31 -10.21 -6.79
N LEU A 151 -2.38 -9.40 -7.32
CA LEU A 151 -2.23 -8.00 -6.95
C LEU A 151 -3.51 -7.19 -7.23
N ARG A 152 -4.13 -7.38 -8.39
CA ARG A 152 -5.38 -6.72 -8.78
C ARG A 152 -6.52 -7.08 -7.83
N ASP A 153 -6.68 -8.37 -7.53
CA ASP A 153 -7.74 -8.85 -6.66
C ASP A 153 -7.55 -8.40 -5.21
N TRP A 154 -6.31 -8.38 -4.72
CA TRP A 154 -5.97 -7.87 -3.39
C TRP A 154 -6.30 -6.38 -3.29
N LEU A 155 -5.85 -5.57 -4.26
CA LEU A 155 -6.12 -4.13 -4.30
C LEU A 155 -7.62 -3.82 -4.40
N THR A 156 -8.34 -4.57 -5.23
CA THR A 156 -9.79 -4.40 -5.40
C THR A 156 -10.53 -4.63 -4.07
N ARG A 157 -10.21 -5.73 -3.36
CA ARG A 157 -10.79 -6.02 -2.04
C ARG A 157 -10.40 -4.98 -0.99
N ARG A 158 -9.14 -4.53 -0.99
CA ARG A 158 -8.65 -3.50 -0.06
C ARG A 158 -9.35 -2.16 -0.26
N MET A 159 -9.50 -1.72 -1.51
CA MET A 159 -10.23 -0.49 -1.82
C MET A 159 -11.70 -0.59 -1.45
N ALA A 160 -12.36 -1.73 -1.68
CA ALA A 160 -13.74 -1.95 -1.27
C ALA A 160 -13.91 -1.86 0.26
N TRP A 161 -12.95 -2.38 1.03
CA TRP A 161 -12.96 -2.20 2.48
C TRP A 161 -12.78 -0.73 2.89
N LEU A 162 -11.80 -0.03 2.29
CA LEU A 162 -11.56 1.39 2.56
C LEU A 162 -12.76 2.28 2.21
N ASP A 163 -13.49 1.96 1.13
CA ASP A 163 -14.73 2.66 0.74
C ASP A 163 -15.78 2.64 1.87
N SER A 164 -15.78 1.59 2.71
CA SER A 164 -16.69 1.48 3.86
C SER A 164 -16.13 2.00 5.18
N ALA A 165 -14.81 2.12 5.29
CA ALA A 165 -14.13 2.35 6.56
C ALA A 165 -13.68 3.81 6.76
N VAL A 166 -13.36 4.52 5.68
CA VAL A 166 -12.87 5.92 5.66
C VAL A 166 -14.00 6.91 5.96
#